data_AF-A0A8C7L5J7-F1
#
_entry.id   AF-A0A8C7L5J7-F1
#
_cell.length_a   1.000
_cell.length_b   1.000
_cell.length_c   1.000
_cell.angle_alpha   90.00
_cell.angle_beta   90.00
_cell.angle_gamma   90.00
#
_symmetry.space_group_name_H-M   'P 1'
#
loop_
_entity.id
_entity.type
_entity.pdbx_description
1 polymer ?
#
loop_
_entity_poly.entity_id
_entity_poly.type
_entity_poly.pdbx_seq_one_letter_code
_entity_poly.pdbx_strand_id
1 'polypeptide(L)'
;MSSSMGSGMFPGQQSAGPHPVGGPGQPGLLSGAPGNRVQGPNTLVDDLEASFEACFASLVSQDYVNGTDQEEIRTGVDQCIQKFLDVARQTECFFLQKRLQLSVQKPDQVVKEDVSELRNELQRKELLVQKHLSKLHHWQQVRPP
;
A
#
# COMPACT_ATOMS: atom_id res chain seq x y z
N MET A 1 48.57 -33.98 20.18
CA MET A 1 48.83 -33.32 18.89
C MET A 1 48.72 -31.83 19.12
N SER A 2 49.86 -31.13 18.95
CA SER A 2 50.07 -29.72 19.20
C SER A 2 49.67 -28.88 18.00
N SER A 3 49.15 -27.67 18.23
CA SER A 3 49.56 -26.38 17.63
C SER A 3 48.46 -25.33 17.86
N SER A 4 48.70 -24.04 17.97
CA SER A 4 49.73 -23.18 18.59
C SER A 4 49.21 -21.74 18.40
N MET A 5 49.60 -20.86 19.31
CA MET A 5 49.18 -19.46 19.47
C MET A 5 49.69 -18.48 18.40
N GLY A 6 49.10 -17.28 18.38
CA GLY A 6 49.70 -16.03 17.87
C GLY A 6 48.64 -14.95 17.64
N SER A 7 48.29 -14.08 18.60
CA SER A 7 48.97 -12.84 19.04
C SER A 7 49.19 -11.80 17.93
N GLY A 8 48.55 -10.64 18.08
CA GLY A 8 48.83 -9.42 17.32
C GLY A 8 48.11 -8.19 17.91
N MET A 9 48.86 -7.35 18.62
CA MET A 9 48.47 -6.06 19.21
C MET A 9 48.42 -4.91 18.18
N PHE A 10 47.62 -3.87 18.47
CA PHE A 10 47.61 -2.47 17.95
C PHE A 10 49.02 -1.78 17.98
N PRO A 11 49.28 -0.53 17.51
CA PRO A 11 48.41 0.53 16.92
C PRO A 11 48.97 1.22 15.64
N GLY A 12 48.17 2.04 14.95
CA GLY A 12 48.63 2.84 13.79
C GLY A 12 47.76 4.06 13.48
N GLN A 13 48.36 5.23 13.61
CA GLN A 13 47.87 6.61 13.59
C GLN A 13 47.82 7.18 12.15
N GLN A 14 47.18 8.36 11.96
CA GLN A 14 47.40 9.37 10.88
C GLN A 14 46.56 9.18 9.58
N SER A 15 45.91 10.16 8.93
CA SER A 15 45.92 11.63 9.00
C SER A 15 44.65 12.25 8.37
N ALA A 16 44.25 13.41 8.88
CA ALA A 16 43.27 14.31 8.29
C ALA A 16 43.86 15.08 7.08
N GLY A 17 43.04 15.31 6.06
CA GLY A 17 43.31 16.23 4.94
C GLY A 17 42.31 17.40 4.93
N PRO A 18 42.73 18.65 4.59
CA PRO A 18 41.95 19.88 4.82
C PRO A 18 41.12 20.31 3.59
N HIS A 19 40.54 21.53 3.65
CA HIS A 19 39.94 22.41 2.61
C HIS A 19 38.43 22.71 2.81
N PRO A 20 37.95 23.94 2.52
CA PRO A 20 38.27 25.17 3.25
C PRO A 20 37.00 25.97 3.66
N VAL A 21 37.21 26.97 4.53
CA VAL A 21 36.24 27.95 5.02
C VAL A 21 36.34 29.27 4.22
N GLY A 22 35.20 29.93 3.97
CA GLY A 22 35.07 31.33 3.51
C GLY A 22 34.01 31.49 2.40
N GLY A 23 33.06 32.42 2.38
CA GLY A 23 32.70 33.61 3.16
C GLY A 23 31.36 34.18 2.59
N PRO A 24 30.85 35.33 3.06
CA PRO A 24 29.47 35.78 2.76
C PRO A 24 29.35 36.77 1.58
N GLY A 25 28.31 36.58 0.75
CA GLY A 25 27.60 37.64 0.03
C GLY A 25 28.00 37.93 -1.44
N GLN A 26 27.07 37.71 -2.38
CA GLN A 26 26.73 38.67 -3.45
C GLN A 26 25.37 38.35 -4.12
N PRO A 27 24.57 39.36 -4.53
CA PRO A 27 23.27 39.21 -5.19
C PRO A 27 23.37 39.31 -6.72
N GLY A 28 22.71 38.42 -7.46
CA GLY A 28 22.74 38.39 -8.92
C GLY A 28 21.60 37.61 -9.57
N LEU A 29 20.50 38.32 -9.83
CA LEU A 29 19.71 38.36 -11.07
C LEU A 29 19.56 37.10 -11.97
N LEU A 30 18.27 36.76 -12.18
CA LEU A 30 17.63 36.20 -13.39
C LEU A 30 17.80 34.69 -13.68
N SER A 31 16.70 33.94 -13.51
CA SER A 31 15.98 33.31 -14.63
C SER A 31 14.76 32.56 -14.11
N GLY A 32 13.59 32.91 -14.62
CA GLY A 32 12.33 32.23 -14.31
C GLY A 32 12.34 30.81 -14.87
N ALA A 33 12.15 29.83 -14.00
CA ALA A 33 11.75 28.48 -14.38
C ALA A 33 10.21 28.38 -14.27
N PRO A 34 9.52 27.82 -15.28
CA PRO A 34 8.08 27.65 -15.22
C PRO A 34 7.74 26.63 -14.14
N GLY A 35 6.63 26.89 -13.45
CA GLY A 35 6.22 26.27 -12.20
C GLY A 35 6.44 24.77 -12.13
N ASN A 36 7.33 24.37 -11.23
CA ASN A 36 7.13 23.12 -10.50
C ASN A 36 5.93 23.37 -9.59
N ARG A 37 4.72 23.13 -10.11
CA ARG A 37 3.52 23.02 -9.27
C ARG A 37 3.90 21.97 -8.23
N VAL A 38 4.03 22.41 -6.97
CA VAL A 38 4.03 21.51 -5.83
C VAL A 38 2.66 20.85 -5.89
N GLN A 39 2.59 19.70 -6.58
CA GLN A 39 1.47 18.78 -6.42
C GLN A 39 1.45 18.48 -4.92
N GLY A 40 0.32 18.75 -4.28
CA GLY A 40 0.13 18.36 -2.87
C GLY A 40 0.44 16.87 -2.70
N PRO A 41 0.64 16.39 -1.46
CA PRO A 41 0.93 14.99 -1.25
C PRO A 41 -0.29 14.15 -1.66
N ASN A 42 -0.33 13.70 -2.91
CA ASN A 42 -1.27 12.68 -3.37
C ASN A 42 -0.95 11.40 -2.59
N THR A 43 -1.98 10.81 -2.04
CA THR A 43 -1.89 9.54 -1.34
C THR A 43 -1.82 8.38 -2.35
N LEU A 44 -1.37 7.21 -1.90
CA LEU A 44 -1.41 5.99 -2.74
C LEU A 44 -2.83 5.68 -3.26
N VAL A 45 -3.85 6.10 -2.52
CA VAL A 45 -5.25 5.95 -2.92
C VAL A 45 -5.59 6.92 -4.04
N ASP A 46 -5.12 8.17 -3.98
CA ASP A 46 -5.31 9.15 -5.05
C ASP A 46 -4.59 8.71 -6.34
N ASP A 47 -3.39 8.13 -6.22
CA ASP A 47 -2.66 7.57 -7.35
C ASP A 47 -3.36 6.33 -7.94
N LEU A 48 -3.96 5.49 -7.07
CA LEU A 48 -4.73 4.33 -7.50
C LEU A 48 -6.00 4.75 -8.25
N GLU A 49 -6.73 5.74 -7.74
CA GLU A 49 -7.91 6.30 -8.39
C GLU A 49 -7.55 6.93 -9.74
N ALA A 50 -6.51 7.76 -9.79
CA ALA A 50 -6.05 8.38 -11.03
C ALA A 50 -5.59 7.35 -12.09
N SER A 51 -4.88 6.29 -11.67
CA SER A 51 -4.45 5.22 -12.59
C SER A 51 -5.62 4.36 -13.08
N PHE A 52 -6.62 4.12 -12.24
CA PHE A 52 -7.86 3.45 -12.62
C PHE A 52 -8.64 4.28 -13.65
N GLU A 53 -8.84 5.57 -13.41
CA GLU A 53 -9.54 6.47 -14.33
C GLU A 53 -8.84 6.52 -15.70
N ALA A 54 -7.51 6.65 -15.73
CA ALA A 54 -6.74 6.65 -16.96
C ALA A 54 -6.85 5.32 -17.71
N CYS A 55 -6.77 4.19 -17.00
CA CYS A 55 -6.95 2.86 -17.57
C CYS A 55 -8.36 2.67 -18.16
N PHE A 56 -9.39 3.11 -17.43
CA PHE A 56 -10.78 3.00 -17.86
C PHE A 56 -11.04 3.87 -19.09
N ALA A 57 -10.61 5.14 -19.06
CA ALA A 57 -10.76 6.07 -20.18
C ALA A 57 -10.08 5.55 -21.46
N SER A 58 -8.87 4.96 -21.32
CA SER A 58 -8.14 4.36 -22.44
C SER A 58 -8.91 3.16 -23.03
N LEU A 59 -9.52 2.32 -22.18
CA LEU A 59 -10.27 1.14 -22.59
C LEU A 59 -11.60 1.46 -23.30
N VAL A 60 -12.24 2.58 -22.95
CA VAL A 60 -13.54 3.00 -23.52
C VAL A 60 -13.40 4.04 -24.64
N SER A 61 -12.17 4.39 -25.03
CA SER A 61 -11.94 5.40 -26.06
C SER A 61 -12.47 4.94 -27.41
N GLN A 62 -13.23 5.81 -28.09
CA GLN A 62 -13.78 5.53 -29.43
C GLN A 62 -12.68 5.47 -30.50
N ASP A 63 -11.54 6.13 -30.29
CA ASP A 63 -10.43 6.15 -31.23
C ASP A 63 -9.82 4.76 -31.46
N TYR A 64 -10.01 3.83 -30.52
CA TYR A 64 -9.58 2.42 -30.63
C TYR A 64 -10.17 1.68 -31.85
N VAL A 65 -11.33 2.11 -32.35
CA VAL A 65 -12.10 1.38 -33.37
C VAL A 65 -11.92 1.96 -34.78
N ASN A 66 -11.33 3.16 -34.93
CA ASN A 66 -11.52 4.01 -36.11
C ASN A 66 -10.28 4.31 -36.99
N GLY A 67 -9.06 3.82 -36.73
CA GLY A 67 -7.89 4.32 -37.49
C GLY A 67 -6.62 3.46 -37.54
N THR A 68 -5.71 3.87 -38.44
CA THR A 68 -4.44 3.25 -38.87
C THR A 68 -3.31 3.17 -37.83
N ASP A 69 -3.53 3.65 -36.60
CA ASP A 69 -2.53 3.71 -35.51
C ASP A 69 -2.86 2.72 -34.37
N GLN A 70 -3.54 1.62 -34.70
CA GLN A 70 -4.02 0.62 -33.74
C GLN A 70 -2.91 0.05 -32.83
N GLU A 71 -1.67 -0.03 -33.32
CA GLU A 71 -0.52 -0.49 -32.54
C GLU A 71 -0.09 0.52 -31.46
N GLU A 72 -0.13 1.81 -31.76
CA GLU A 72 0.16 2.88 -30.79
C GLU A 72 -0.94 2.95 -29.73
N ILE A 73 -2.20 2.88 -30.15
CA ILE A 73 -3.34 2.88 -29.22
C ILE A 73 -3.29 1.66 -28.30
N ARG A 74 -3.05 0.47 -28.86
CA ARG A 74 -2.91 -0.76 -28.07
C ARG A 74 -1.75 -0.66 -27.08
N THR A 75 -0.61 -0.12 -27.51
CA THR A 75 0.54 0.12 -26.63
C THR A 75 0.19 1.09 -25.49
N GLY A 76 -0.59 2.14 -25.77
CA GLY A 76 -1.08 3.09 -24.75
C GLY A 76 -2.02 2.44 -23.72
N VAL A 77 -2.92 1.56 -24.17
CA VAL A 77 -3.81 0.78 -23.30
C VAL A 77 -2.99 -0.15 -22.39
N ASP A 78 -2.05 -0.91 -22.97
CA ASP A 78 -1.18 -1.82 -22.22
C ASP A 78 -0.37 -1.07 -21.14
N GLN A 79 0.11 0.14 -21.45
CA GLN A 79 0.80 0.99 -20.48
C GLN A 79 -0.12 1.46 -19.34
N CYS A 80 -1.35 1.86 -19.63
CA CYS A 80 -2.30 2.29 -18.59
C CYS A 80 -2.68 1.12 -17.66
N ILE A 81 -2.89 -0.08 -18.23
CA ILE A 81 -3.15 -1.30 -17.46
C ILE A 81 -1.95 -1.61 -16.57
N GLN A 82 -0.73 -1.61 -17.11
CA GLN A 82 0.48 -1.90 -16.34
C GLN A 82 0.66 -0.93 -15.19
N LYS A 83 0.47 0.37 -15.45
CA LYS A 83 0.54 1.41 -14.40
C LYS A 83 -0.49 1.19 -13.30
N PHE A 84 -1.74 0.88 -13.65
CA PHE A 84 -2.78 0.58 -12.67
C PHE A 84 -2.41 -0.64 -11.81
N LEU A 85 -1.92 -1.71 -12.42
CA LEU A 85 -1.48 -2.91 -11.69
C LEU A 85 -0.32 -2.63 -10.74
N ASP A 86 0.64 -1.79 -11.14
CA ASP A 86 1.78 -1.43 -10.32
C ASP A 86 1.36 -0.61 -9.09
N VAL A 87 0.48 0.37 -9.27
CA VAL A 87 -0.04 1.19 -8.16
C VAL A 87 -0.96 0.36 -7.25
N ALA A 88 -1.78 -0.53 -7.80
CA ALA A 88 -2.60 -1.46 -7.02
C ALA A 88 -1.73 -2.36 -6.13
N ARG A 89 -0.65 -2.93 -6.69
CA ARG A 89 0.31 -3.72 -5.94
C ARG A 89 1.02 -2.90 -4.86
N GLN A 90 1.42 -1.67 -5.17
CA GLN A 90 2.05 -0.78 -4.20
C GLN A 90 1.10 -0.48 -3.03
N THR A 91 -0.17 -0.25 -3.34
CA THR A 91 -1.23 0.03 -2.36
C THR A 91 -1.46 -1.17 -1.45
N GLU A 92 -1.58 -2.37 -2.02
CA GLU A 92 -1.69 -3.62 -1.26
C GLU A 92 -0.48 -3.81 -0.34
N CYS A 93 0.73 -3.72 -0.88
CA CYS A 93 1.97 -3.86 -0.10
C CYS A 93 2.03 -2.87 1.06
N PHE A 94 1.63 -1.62 0.85
CA PHE A 94 1.59 -0.61 1.91
C PHE A 94 0.66 -1.02 3.05
N PHE A 95 -0.58 -1.44 2.75
CA PHE A 95 -1.53 -1.82 3.79
C PHE A 95 -1.17 -3.14 4.48
N LEU A 96 -0.62 -4.11 3.75
CA LEU A 96 -0.07 -5.34 4.34
C LEU A 96 1.06 -5.03 5.32
N GLN A 97 1.99 -4.15 4.93
CA GLN A 97 3.09 -3.73 5.77
C GLN A 97 2.59 -3.01 7.03
N LYS A 98 1.60 -2.11 6.90
CA LYS A 98 0.99 -1.42 8.03
C LYS A 98 0.27 -2.38 8.97
N ARG A 99 -0.46 -3.37 8.44
CA ARG A 99 -1.12 -4.40 9.24
C ARG A 99 -0.12 -5.27 10.00
N LEU A 100 0.96 -5.71 9.34
CA LEU A 100 2.05 -6.45 9.99
C LEU A 100 2.73 -5.60 11.07
N GLN A 101 2.96 -4.32 10.79
CA GLN A 101 3.51 -3.40 11.78
C GLN A 101 2.62 -3.33 13.02
N LEU A 102 1.30 -3.22 12.85
CA LEU A 102 0.34 -3.18 13.95
C LEU A 102 0.30 -4.49 14.74
N SER A 103 0.35 -5.65 14.08
CA SER A 103 0.35 -6.94 14.78
C SER A 103 1.57 -7.13 15.68
N VAL A 104 2.73 -6.61 15.26
CA VAL A 104 3.96 -6.67 16.05
C VAL A 104 4.01 -5.56 17.12
N GLN A 105 3.56 -4.34 16.81
CA GLN A 105 3.66 -3.20 17.72
C GLN A 105 2.54 -3.14 18.77
N LYS A 106 1.36 -3.68 18.47
CA LYS A 106 0.16 -3.62 19.31
C LYS A 106 -0.60 -4.96 19.36
N PRO A 107 0.07 -6.08 19.67
CA PRO A 107 -0.54 -7.42 19.62
C PRO A 107 -1.80 -7.53 20.49
N ASP A 108 -1.79 -6.97 21.69
CA ASP A 108 -2.95 -7.01 22.60
C ASP A 108 -4.18 -6.29 22.04
N GLN A 109 -3.97 -5.19 21.27
CA GLN A 109 -5.09 -4.47 20.67
C GLN A 109 -5.67 -5.24 19.50
N VAL A 110 -4.82 -5.83 18.65
CA VAL A 110 -5.26 -6.70 17.56
C VAL A 110 -6.09 -7.87 18.10
N VAL A 111 -5.60 -8.57 19.13
CA VAL A 111 -6.33 -9.68 19.75
C VAL A 111 -7.66 -9.22 20.36
N LYS A 112 -7.71 -8.04 20.97
CA LYS A 112 -8.97 -7.51 21.52
C LYS A 112 -9.99 -7.19 20.42
N GLU A 113 -9.55 -6.62 19.30
CA GLU A 113 -10.39 -6.37 18.13
C GLU A 113 -10.93 -7.70 17.58
N ASP A 114 -10.07 -8.69 17.36
CA ASP A 114 -10.46 -10.03 16.90
C ASP A 114 -11.49 -10.68 17.85
N VAL A 115 -11.26 -10.62 19.17
CA VAL A 115 -12.20 -11.15 20.16
C VAL A 115 -13.53 -10.42 20.12
N SER A 116 -13.53 -9.10 19.91
CA SER A 116 -14.75 -8.30 19.79
C SER A 116 -15.55 -8.69 18.54
N GLU A 117 -14.88 -8.84 17.39
CA GLU A 117 -15.49 -9.30 16.14
C GLU A 117 -16.11 -10.69 16.29
N LEU A 118 -15.37 -11.64 16.90
CA LEU A 118 -15.85 -13.00 17.15
C LEU A 118 -17.07 -13.02 18.08
N ARG A 119 -17.10 -12.17 19.10
CA ARG A 119 -18.25 -12.04 20.02
C ARG A 119 -19.49 -11.51 19.30
N ASN A 120 -19.33 -10.49 18.45
CA ASN A 120 -20.43 -9.94 17.66
C ASN A 120 -20.98 -10.97 16.67
N GLU A 121 -20.10 -11.72 16.00
CA GLU A 121 -20.52 -12.78 15.09
C GLU A 121 -21.20 -13.93 15.82
N LEU A 122 -20.70 -14.33 17.00
CA LEU A 122 -21.35 -15.33 17.84
C LEU A 122 -22.77 -14.90 18.22
N GLN A 123 -22.94 -13.67 18.73
CA GLN A 123 -24.25 -13.14 19.10
C GLN A 123 -25.22 -13.13 17.91
N ARG A 124 -24.74 -12.72 16.72
CA ARG A 124 -25.54 -12.73 15.49
C ARG A 124 -25.99 -14.15 15.12
N LYS A 125 -25.09 -15.14 15.26
CA LYS A 125 -25.42 -16.55 15.02
C LYS A 125 -26.41 -17.09 16.05
N GLU A 126 -26.27 -16.79 17.32
CA GLU A 126 -27.20 -17.18 18.38
C GLU A 126 -28.61 -16.67 18.12
N LEU A 127 -28.74 -15.39 17.73
CA LEU A 127 -30.03 -14.80 17.37
C LEU A 127 -30.66 -15.51 16.16
N LEU A 128 -29.86 -15.86 15.16
CA LEU A 128 -30.33 -16.58 13.98
C LEU A 128 -30.82 -18.00 14.35
N VAL A 129 -30.08 -18.71 15.21
CA VAL A 129 -30.48 -20.02 15.71
C VAL A 129 -31.78 -19.92 16.51
N GLN A 130 -31.89 -18.97 17.43
CA GLN A 130 -33.12 -18.74 18.20
C GLN A 130 -34.32 -18.50 17.27
N LYS A 131 -34.16 -17.67 16.24
CA LYS A 131 -35.20 -17.43 15.23
C LYS A 131 -35.63 -18.71 14.52
N HIS A 132 -34.68 -19.59 14.17
CA HIS A 132 -35.00 -20.86 13.53
C HIS A 132 -35.68 -21.85 14.47
N LEU A 133 -35.22 -21.95 15.72
CA LEU A 133 -35.85 -22.80 16.73
C LEU A 133 -37.30 -22.38 17.00
N SER A 134 -37.58 -21.08 17.08
CA SER A 134 -38.95 -20.57 17.22
C SER A 134 -39.85 -20.97 16.06
N LYS A 135 -39.34 -20.96 14.82
CA LYS A 135 -40.10 -21.43 13.64
C LYS A 135 -40.35 -22.94 13.70
N LEU A 136 -39.33 -23.73 14.05
CA LEU A 136 -39.46 -25.19 14.17
C LEU A 136 -40.50 -25.56 15.23
N HIS A 137 -40.46 -24.91 16.39
CA HIS A 137 -41.42 -25.11 17.46
C HIS A 137 -42.84 -24.77 17.01
N HIS A 138 -43.03 -23.64 16.32
CA HIS A 138 -44.33 -23.29 15.74
C HIS A 138 -44.81 -24.35 14.74
N TRP A 139 -43.97 -24.82 13.83
CA TRP A 139 -44.32 -25.85 12.85
C TRP A 139 -44.67 -27.19 13.48
N GLN A 140 -43.99 -27.56 14.57
CA GLN A 140 -44.32 -28.77 15.33
C GLN A 140 -45.70 -28.67 15.99
N GLN A 141 -46.08 -27.49 16.49
CA GLN A 141 -47.40 -27.28 17.11
C GLN A 141 -48.55 -27.34 16.11
N VAL A 142 -48.36 -26.85 14.89
CA VAL A 142 -49.43 -26.80 13.87
C VAL A 142 -49.49 -28.06 13.01
N ARG A 143 -48.61 -29.03 13.22
CA ARG A 143 -48.60 -30.30 12.48
C ARG A 143 -49.75 -31.19 12.97
N PRO A 144 -50.66 -31.65 12.09
CA PRO A 144 -51.67 -32.66 12.46
C PRO A 144 -51.01 -33.99 12.88
N PRO A 145 -51.69 -34.81 13.69
CA PRO A 145 -51.19 -36.13 14.10
C PRO A 145 -50.97 -37.07 12.91
#